data_AF-A0AAV6H7B8-F1
#
_entry.id   AF-A0AAV6H7B8-F1
#
_cell.length_a   1.000
_cell.length_b   1.000
_cell.length_c   1.000
_cell.angle_alpha   90.00
_cell.angle_beta   90.00
_cell.angle_gamma   90.00
#
_symmetry.space_group_name_H-M   'P 1'
#
loop_
_entity.id
_entity.type
_entity.pdbx_description
1 polymer ?
#
loop_
_entity_poly.entity_id
_entity_poly.type
_entity_poly.pdbx_seq_one_letter_code
_entity_poly.pdbx_strand_id
1 'polypeptide(L)'
;MELWRVSCSYLVCTILLFVAVLLAVTVTGCILLMNHYQAPPPGPDAPPLISTNPDEGNALVTIERGDGSRINVFIDPNCPDYNANFLRLEGVQTQLLHSLTDHDSDLKSAKGQDRALLVKLAEEVAKLASHATQLKMEYEALRRGQSNIGQELNGLQTDQQRLIQLLSESQVNMVKVVNSVSDALNSMQKETGSIKSRLKADLQRAPIRIPRPKGCAIGEGARPRDCSDIYASGQREDGIYSVFPVHFPAGFQVYCDMTTDGGGWTVIQRREDGSVNFFRDWEAYRQGFGKITGEHWLGRGKHLFSNTA
;
A
#
# COMPACT_ATOMS: atom_id res chain seq x y z
N MET A 1 12.21 -18.18 60.26
CA MET A 1 11.81 -16.80 59.90
C MET A 1 12.38 -16.29 58.57
N GLU A 2 13.28 -17.05 57.91
CA GLU A 2 13.93 -16.64 56.65
C GLU A 2 13.07 -16.86 55.38
N LEU A 3 12.21 -17.88 55.36
CA LEU A 3 11.45 -18.27 54.15
C LEU A 3 10.33 -17.27 53.76
N TRP A 4 9.77 -16.55 54.74
CA TRP A 4 8.72 -15.55 54.51
C TRP A 4 9.27 -14.22 53.95
N ARG A 5 10.54 -13.89 54.21
CA ARG A 5 11.19 -12.68 53.64
C ARG A 5 11.46 -12.83 52.15
N VAL A 6 11.83 -14.04 51.70
CA VAL A 6 12.13 -14.33 50.29
C VAL A 6 10.86 -14.27 49.42
N SER A 7 9.73 -14.81 49.89
CA SER A 7 8.46 -14.70 49.18
C SER A 7 7.94 -13.26 49.09
N CYS A 8 8.15 -12.46 50.13
CA CYS A 8 7.79 -11.04 50.12
C CYS A 8 8.67 -10.25 49.13
N SER A 9 9.97 -10.52 49.10
CA SER A 9 10.89 -9.91 48.13
C SER A 9 10.57 -10.30 46.68
N TYR A 10 10.20 -11.57 46.42
CA TYR A 10 9.81 -12.03 45.10
C TYR A 10 8.48 -11.40 44.64
N LEU A 11 7.47 -11.35 45.51
CA LEU A 11 6.19 -10.68 45.23
C LEU A 11 6.39 -9.19 44.92
N VAL A 12 7.17 -8.49 45.74
CA VAL A 12 7.49 -7.07 45.49
C VAL A 12 8.22 -6.90 44.17
N CYS A 13 9.17 -7.79 43.84
CA CYS A 13 9.89 -7.74 42.57
C CYS A 13 8.96 -7.98 41.36
N THR A 14 8.03 -8.94 41.45
CA THR A 14 7.05 -9.19 40.39
C THR A 14 6.07 -8.03 40.20
N ILE A 15 5.62 -7.39 41.29
CA ILE A 15 4.75 -6.21 41.23
C ILE A 15 5.50 -5.04 40.60
N LEU A 16 6.75 -4.81 40.98
CA LEU A 16 7.58 -3.75 40.39
C LEU A 16 7.84 -3.98 38.90
N LEU A 17 8.05 -5.22 38.47
CA LEU A 17 8.19 -5.56 37.06
C LEU A 17 6.89 -5.31 36.28
N PHE A 18 5.73 -5.70 36.84
CA PHE A 18 4.44 -5.41 36.21
C PHE A 18 4.17 -3.91 36.08
N VAL A 19 4.47 -3.13 37.13
CA VAL A 19 4.33 -1.67 37.09
C VAL A 19 5.28 -1.06 36.06
N ALA A 20 6.53 -1.53 35.97
CA ALA A 20 7.49 -1.06 34.98
C ALA A 20 7.02 -1.36 33.53
N VAL A 21 6.49 -2.55 33.28
CA VAL A 21 5.93 -2.91 31.96
C VAL A 21 4.72 -2.06 31.62
N LEU A 22 3.80 -1.85 32.57
CA LEU A 22 2.64 -0.99 32.34
C LEU A 22 3.05 0.45 32.03
N LEU A 23 4.04 1.00 32.75
CA LEU A 23 4.58 2.33 32.45
C LEU A 23 5.27 2.38 31.08
N ALA A 24 6.00 1.35 30.69
CA ALA A 24 6.63 1.29 29.37
C ALA A 24 5.57 1.24 28.26
N VAL A 25 4.49 0.47 28.44
CA VAL A 25 3.38 0.38 27.48
C VAL A 25 2.62 1.69 27.40
N THR A 26 2.33 2.35 28.53
CA THR A 26 1.64 3.65 28.51
C THR A 26 2.51 4.74 27.91
N VAL A 27 3.80 4.79 28.22
CA VAL A 27 4.74 5.74 27.60
C VAL A 27 4.87 5.49 26.10
N THR A 28 5.00 4.23 25.67
CA THR A 28 5.06 3.89 24.25
C THR A 28 3.74 4.22 23.56
N GLY A 29 2.61 3.94 24.19
CA GLY A 29 1.28 4.32 23.70
C GLY A 29 1.11 5.83 23.59
N CYS A 30 1.57 6.60 24.58
CA CYS A 30 1.58 8.06 24.55
C CYS A 30 2.53 8.59 23.47
N ILE A 31 3.73 8.00 23.30
CA ILE A 31 4.66 8.38 22.23
C ILE A 31 4.04 8.09 20.87
N LEU A 32 3.44 6.92 20.67
CA LEU A 32 2.74 6.58 19.42
C LEU A 32 1.54 7.50 19.18
N LEU A 33 0.79 7.86 20.22
CA LEU A 33 -0.31 8.81 20.12
C LEU A 33 0.22 10.20 19.73
N MET A 34 1.25 10.70 20.41
CA MET A 34 1.90 11.98 20.11
C MET A 34 2.54 11.98 18.72
N ASN A 35 3.09 10.85 18.26
CA ASN A 35 3.64 10.69 16.92
C ASN A 35 2.53 10.61 15.85
N HIS A 36 1.36 10.04 16.20
CA HIS A 36 0.16 10.08 15.35
C HIS A 36 -0.46 11.48 15.29
N TYR A 37 -0.33 12.28 16.35
CA TYR A 37 -0.66 13.71 16.40
C TYR A 37 0.43 14.62 15.78
N GLN A 38 1.64 14.10 15.53
CA GLN A 38 2.72 14.76 14.80
C GLN A 38 2.80 14.32 13.33
N ALA A 39 1.68 13.91 12.73
CA ALA A 39 1.50 14.27 11.32
C ALA A 39 1.44 15.81 11.29
N PRO A 40 2.39 16.49 10.62
CA PRO A 40 2.34 17.94 10.56
C PRO A 40 0.97 18.34 9.99
N PRO A 41 0.30 19.36 10.57
CA PRO A 41 -0.86 19.94 9.91
C PRO A 41 -0.45 20.27 8.47
N PRO A 42 -1.29 19.98 7.47
CA PRO A 42 -0.95 20.21 6.08
C PRO A 42 -0.43 21.63 5.94
N GLY A 43 0.87 21.75 5.68
CA GLY A 43 1.46 23.03 5.34
C GLY A 43 0.72 23.60 4.12
N PRO A 44 0.94 24.87 3.79
CA PRO A 44 0.30 25.54 2.65
C PRO A 44 0.51 24.83 1.29
N ASP A 45 1.33 23.78 1.24
CA ASP A 45 1.70 23.00 0.06
C ASP A 45 1.12 21.57 0.02
N ALA A 46 0.23 21.18 0.94
CA ALA A 46 -0.46 19.89 0.82
C ALA A 46 -1.50 19.93 -0.32
N PRO A 47 -1.56 18.90 -1.20
CA PRO A 47 -2.55 18.86 -2.25
C PRO A 47 -3.95 18.83 -1.62
N PRO A 48 -4.90 19.66 -2.10
CA PRO A 48 -6.23 19.73 -1.51
C PRO A 48 -6.90 18.36 -1.55
N LEU A 49 -7.50 17.96 -0.41
CA LEU A 49 -8.26 16.72 -0.32
C LEU A 49 -9.64 16.96 -0.95
N ILE A 50 -9.86 16.35 -2.11
CA ILE A 50 -11.14 16.40 -2.82
C ILE A 50 -11.92 15.17 -2.40
N SER A 51 -13.00 15.38 -1.63
CA SER A 51 -13.89 14.31 -1.19
C SER A 51 -15.30 14.53 -1.75
N THR A 52 -15.85 13.48 -2.36
CA THR A 52 -17.26 13.42 -2.74
C THR A 52 -18.02 12.75 -1.60
N ASN A 53 -18.49 13.52 -0.62
CA ASN A 53 -19.28 12.97 0.48
C ASN A 53 -20.76 13.38 0.34
N PRO A 54 -21.70 12.44 0.17
CA PRO A 54 -23.12 12.73 0.05
C PRO A 54 -23.82 13.06 1.39
N ASP A 55 -23.16 12.86 2.54
CA ASP A 55 -23.86 12.87 3.84
C ASP A 55 -23.86 14.19 4.62
N GLU A 56 -23.25 15.26 4.12
CA GLU A 56 -23.33 16.58 4.78
C GLU A 56 -23.80 17.66 3.82
N GLY A 57 -25.11 17.66 3.58
CA GLY A 57 -25.88 18.78 3.04
C GLY A 57 -25.52 19.15 1.61
N ASN A 58 -26.16 18.51 0.62
CA ASN A 58 -26.35 18.95 -0.77
C ASN A 58 -25.13 19.50 -1.56
N ALA A 59 -23.92 19.44 -1.04
CA ALA A 59 -22.71 19.85 -1.72
C ALA A 59 -22.27 18.72 -2.65
N LEU A 60 -22.02 19.05 -3.92
CA LEU A 60 -21.57 18.11 -4.94
C LEU A 60 -20.11 17.71 -4.70
N VAL A 61 -19.29 18.67 -4.26
CA VAL A 61 -17.88 18.49 -3.97
C VAL A 61 -17.52 19.36 -2.76
N THR A 62 -16.84 18.77 -1.80
CA THR A 62 -16.27 19.50 -0.66
C THR A 62 -14.75 19.47 -0.78
N ILE A 63 -14.13 20.65 -0.86
CA ILE A 63 -12.69 20.81 -0.92
C ILE A 63 -12.22 21.26 0.46
N GLU A 64 -11.42 20.42 1.11
CA GLU A 64 -10.79 20.76 2.38
C GLU A 64 -9.36 21.24 2.10
N ARG A 65 -9.09 22.50 2.45
CA ARG A 65 -7.80 23.16 2.24
C ARG A 65 -6.89 22.93 3.44
N GLY A 66 -5.57 22.97 3.23
CA GLY A 66 -4.58 22.73 4.29
C GLY A 66 -4.64 23.68 5.50
N ASP A 67 -5.31 24.82 5.36
CA ASP A 67 -5.59 25.75 6.47
C ASP A 67 -6.82 25.38 7.31
N GLY A 68 -7.47 24.24 7.01
CA GLY A 68 -8.71 23.78 7.66
C GLY A 68 -9.98 24.45 7.13
N SER A 69 -9.88 25.31 6.11
CA SER A 69 -11.05 25.88 5.46
C SER A 69 -11.71 24.86 4.51
N ARG A 70 -13.05 24.82 4.51
CA ARG A 70 -13.85 23.95 3.65
C ARG A 70 -14.60 24.78 2.62
N ILE A 71 -14.43 24.44 1.34
CA ILE A 71 -15.20 25.01 0.23
C ILE A 71 -16.21 23.95 -0.20
N ASN A 72 -17.49 24.24 0.03
CA ASN A 72 -18.60 23.39 -0.39
C ASN A 72 -19.15 23.92 -1.72
N VAL A 73 -19.08 23.12 -2.78
CA VAL A 73 -19.61 23.47 -4.09
C VAL A 73 -21.01 22.89 -4.21
N PHE A 74 -22.02 23.76 -4.27
CA PHE A 74 -23.42 23.39 -4.47
C PHE A 74 -23.82 23.64 -5.92
N ILE A 75 -24.58 22.71 -6.51
CA ILE A 75 -25.33 23.01 -7.75
C ILE A 75 -26.63 23.68 -7.31
N ASP A 76 -26.85 24.93 -7.72
CA ASP A 76 -28.14 25.60 -7.50
C ASP A 76 -29.24 24.85 -8.28
N PRO A 77 -30.24 24.25 -7.61
CA PRO A 77 -31.33 23.55 -8.28
C PRO A 77 -32.27 24.49 -9.06
N ASN A 78 -32.18 25.80 -8.85
CA ASN A 78 -32.92 26.83 -9.60
C ASN A 78 -32.13 27.44 -10.75
N CYS A 79 -31.00 26.84 -11.16
CA CYS A 79 -30.26 27.33 -12.32
C CYS A 79 -31.18 27.32 -13.55
N PRO A 80 -31.52 28.48 -14.15
CA PRO A 80 -32.47 28.53 -15.26
C PRO A 80 -31.94 27.73 -16.44
N ASP A 81 -32.75 26.83 -17.02
CA ASP A 81 -32.39 26.16 -18.27
C ASP A 81 -32.45 27.18 -19.42
N TYR A 82 -31.31 27.82 -19.69
CA TYR A 82 -31.19 28.83 -20.74
C TYR A 82 -31.32 28.26 -22.16
N ASN A 83 -31.47 26.93 -22.35
CA ASN A 83 -31.69 26.35 -23.69
C ASN A 83 -32.92 26.94 -24.37
N ALA A 84 -34.02 27.12 -23.64
CA ALA A 84 -35.25 27.69 -24.19
C ALA A 84 -35.06 29.16 -24.60
N ASN A 85 -34.26 29.91 -23.84
CA ASN A 85 -33.94 31.31 -24.14
C ASN A 85 -33.00 31.42 -25.34
N PHE A 86 -32.06 30.48 -25.50
CA PHE A 86 -31.13 30.46 -26.63
C PHE A 86 -31.84 30.08 -27.94
N LEU A 87 -32.71 29.06 -27.93
CA LEU A 87 -33.53 28.68 -29.08
C LEU A 87 -34.48 29.83 -29.50
N ARG A 88 -35.04 30.54 -28.52
CA ARG A 88 -35.89 31.71 -28.77
C ARG A 88 -35.09 32.89 -29.34
N LEU A 89 -33.86 33.11 -28.87
CA LEU A 89 -32.96 34.12 -29.41
C LEU A 89 -32.51 33.78 -30.84
N GLU A 90 -32.27 32.50 -31.13
CA GLU A 90 -31.93 31.99 -32.46
C GLU A 90 -33.09 32.18 -33.46
N GLY A 91 -34.34 31.99 -33.01
CA GLY A 91 -35.55 32.27 -33.79
C GLY A 91 -35.76 33.77 -34.07
N VAL A 92 -35.52 34.63 -33.07
CA VAL A 92 -35.59 36.08 -33.24
C VAL A 92 -34.47 36.58 -34.17
N GLN A 93 -33.26 36.05 -34.03
CA GLN A 93 -32.12 36.40 -34.87
C GLN A 93 -32.35 36.02 -36.33
N THR A 94 -32.88 34.83 -36.61
CA THR A 94 -33.23 34.39 -37.97
C THR A 94 -34.37 35.22 -38.58
N GLN A 95 -35.39 35.57 -37.79
CA GLN A 95 -36.45 36.49 -38.24
C GLN A 95 -35.92 37.90 -38.55
N LEU A 96 -35.02 38.43 -37.72
CA LEU A 96 -34.46 39.78 -37.90
C LEU A 96 -33.54 39.85 -39.13
N LEU A 97 -32.71 38.81 -39.34
CA LEU A 97 -31.90 38.69 -40.54
C LEU A 97 -32.77 38.62 -41.79
N HIS A 98 -33.82 37.79 -41.77
CA HIS A 98 -34.72 37.66 -42.91
C HIS A 98 -35.44 38.99 -43.23
N SER A 99 -35.91 39.71 -42.20
CA SER A 99 -36.57 41.00 -42.37
C SER A 99 -35.63 42.09 -42.91
N LEU A 100 -34.37 42.11 -42.49
CA LEU A 100 -33.33 43.02 -43.02
C LEU A 100 -32.93 42.68 -44.46
N THR A 101 -32.92 41.40 -44.82
CA THR A 101 -32.59 40.94 -46.19
C THR A 101 -33.73 41.25 -47.16
N ASP A 102 -34.98 41.15 -46.71
CA ASP A 102 -36.18 41.42 -47.50
C ASP A 102 -36.39 42.93 -47.75
N HIS A 103 -35.96 43.79 -46.81
CA HIS A 103 -35.98 45.24 -46.99
C HIS A 103 -34.84 45.78 -47.87
N ASP A 104 -33.82 44.98 -48.22
CA ASP A 104 -32.71 45.39 -49.11
C ASP A 104 -33.21 45.78 -50.51
N SER A 105 -34.30 45.15 -51.00
CA SER A 105 -34.94 45.53 -52.28
C SER A 105 -35.72 46.85 -52.23
N ASP A 106 -36.30 47.22 -51.08
CA ASP A 106 -37.03 48.47 -50.87
C ASP A 106 -36.11 49.67 -50.52
N LEU A 107 -34.87 49.39 -50.09
CA LEU A 107 -33.86 50.36 -49.64
C LEU A 107 -33.11 51.10 -50.75
N LYS A 108 -33.40 50.84 -52.03
CA LYS A 108 -32.85 51.62 -53.16
C LYS A 108 -33.35 53.07 -53.21
N SER A 109 -34.36 53.43 -52.39
CA SER A 109 -34.97 54.76 -52.34
C SER A 109 -34.56 55.61 -51.12
N ALA A 110 -33.84 55.05 -50.14
CA ALA A 110 -33.51 55.76 -48.90
C ALA A 110 -32.28 56.67 -49.03
N LYS A 111 -32.39 57.91 -48.53
CA LYS A 111 -31.29 58.90 -48.45
C LYS A 111 -30.10 58.33 -47.66
N GLY A 112 -28.88 58.57 -48.14
CA GLY A 112 -27.66 57.85 -47.76
C GLY A 112 -27.27 57.81 -46.26
N GLN A 113 -27.81 58.68 -45.41
CA GLN A 113 -27.51 58.69 -43.97
C GLN A 113 -28.19 57.53 -43.21
N ASP A 114 -29.45 57.19 -43.55
CA ASP A 114 -30.16 56.05 -42.96
C ASP A 114 -29.56 54.72 -43.43
N ARG A 115 -29.07 54.68 -44.68
CA ARG A 115 -28.40 53.51 -45.24
C ARG A 115 -27.08 53.20 -44.51
N ALA A 116 -26.30 54.21 -44.16
CA ALA A 116 -25.04 54.03 -43.43
C ALA A 116 -25.28 53.52 -42.00
N LEU A 117 -26.33 54.01 -41.33
CA LEU A 117 -26.74 53.56 -39.99
C LEU A 117 -27.18 52.10 -40.00
N LEU A 118 -27.95 51.69 -41.02
CA LEU A 118 -28.41 50.31 -41.17
C LEU A 118 -27.27 49.33 -41.47
N VAL A 119 -26.31 49.71 -42.31
CA VAL A 119 -25.12 48.88 -42.57
C VAL A 119 -24.31 48.68 -41.29
N LYS A 120 -24.13 49.74 -40.49
CA LYS A 120 -23.44 49.66 -39.20
C LYS A 120 -24.17 48.75 -38.20
N LEU A 121 -25.50 48.82 -38.18
CA LEU A 121 -26.31 47.94 -37.34
C LEU A 121 -26.21 46.47 -37.78
N ALA A 122 -26.24 46.20 -39.08
CA ALA A 122 -26.08 44.85 -39.63
C ALA A 122 -24.69 44.25 -39.29
N GLU A 123 -23.64 45.06 -39.32
CA GLU A 123 -22.28 44.65 -38.92
C GLU A 123 -22.20 44.26 -37.44
N GLU A 124 -22.78 45.06 -36.53
CA GLU A 124 -22.83 44.73 -35.10
C GLU A 124 -23.69 43.49 -34.82
N VAL A 125 -24.80 43.29 -35.54
CA VAL A 125 -25.63 42.08 -35.42
C VAL A 125 -24.86 40.85 -35.89
N ALA A 126 -24.10 40.93 -36.99
CA ALA A 126 -23.26 39.84 -37.46
C ALA A 126 -22.16 39.48 -36.47
N LYS A 127 -21.55 40.49 -35.83
CA LYS A 127 -20.54 40.30 -34.78
C LYS A 127 -21.12 39.70 -33.50
N LEU A 128 -22.34 40.08 -33.13
CA LEU A 128 -23.03 39.49 -31.98
C LEU A 128 -23.42 38.04 -32.25
N ALA A 129 -23.89 37.75 -33.47
CA ALA A 129 -24.19 36.41 -33.95
C ALA A 129 -22.96 35.49 -33.89
N SER A 130 -21.79 35.94 -34.36
CA SER A 130 -20.56 35.15 -34.29
C SER A 130 -20.17 34.81 -32.86
N HIS A 131 -20.25 35.78 -31.93
CA HIS A 131 -19.97 35.51 -30.51
C HIS A 131 -20.96 34.51 -29.89
N ALA A 132 -22.24 34.60 -30.24
CA ALA A 132 -23.25 33.64 -29.76
C ALA A 132 -22.95 32.21 -30.25
N THR A 133 -22.53 32.05 -31.51
CA THR A 133 -22.12 30.74 -32.03
C THR A 133 -20.87 30.19 -31.38
N GLN A 134 -19.88 31.04 -31.10
CA GLN A 134 -18.66 30.66 -30.39
C GLN A 134 -18.97 30.16 -28.97
N LEU A 135 -19.79 30.91 -28.23
CA LEU A 135 -20.18 30.54 -26.87
C LEU A 135 -20.95 29.22 -26.84
N LYS A 136 -21.78 28.95 -27.85
CA LYS A 136 -22.50 27.67 -28.03
C LYS A 136 -21.52 26.51 -28.21
N MET A 137 -20.48 26.69 -29.02
CA MET A 137 -19.45 25.67 -29.24
C MET A 137 -18.66 25.37 -27.96
N GLU A 138 -18.32 26.40 -27.18
CA GLU A 138 -17.65 26.25 -25.88
C GLU A 138 -18.54 25.54 -24.86
N TYR A 139 -19.83 25.89 -24.81
CA TYR A 139 -20.80 25.20 -23.95
C TYR A 139 -20.95 23.72 -24.30
N GLU A 140 -21.07 23.38 -25.59
CA GLU A 140 -21.15 21.98 -26.03
C GLU A 140 -19.85 21.21 -25.77
N ALA A 141 -18.69 21.86 -25.91
CA ALA A 141 -17.41 21.28 -25.53
C ALA A 141 -17.34 20.99 -24.02
N LEU A 142 -17.77 21.94 -23.18
CA LEU A 142 -17.80 21.77 -21.73
C LEU A 142 -18.79 20.68 -21.29
N ARG A 143 -19.97 20.61 -21.93
CA ARG A 143 -20.98 19.58 -21.70
C ARG A 143 -20.46 18.18 -22.02
N ARG A 144 -19.73 18.02 -23.13
CA ARG A 144 -19.05 16.76 -23.46
C ARG A 144 -18.00 16.40 -22.42
N GLY A 145 -17.21 17.38 -21.96
CA GLY A 145 -16.25 17.19 -20.87
C GLY A 145 -16.91 16.69 -19.59
N GLN A 146 -18.05 17.29 -19.20
CA GLN A 146 -18.82 16.86 -18.03
C GLN A 146 -19.35 15.43 -18.16
N SER A 147 -19.81 15.02 -19.35
CA SER A 147 -20.22 13.64 -19.61
C SER A 147 -19.05 12.66 -19.46
N ASN A 148 -17.86 13.01 -19.97
CA ASN A 148 -16.67 12.17 -19.87
C ASN A 148 -16.24 12.00 -18.41
N ILE A 149 -16.22 13.09 -17.64
CA ILE A 149 -15.90 13.05 -16.21
C ILE A 149 -16.90 12.15 -15.46
N GLY A 150 -18.20 12.26 -15.76
CA GLY A 150 -19.21 11.38 -15.18
C GLY A 150 -19.00 9.90 -15.49
N GLN A 151 -18.54 9.58 -16.71
CA GLN A 151 -18.21 8.21 -17.09
C GLN A 151 -16.97 7.68 -16.34
N GLU A 152 -15.91 8.48 -16.23
CA GLU A 152 -14.71 8.11 -15.47
C GLU A 152 -15.03 7.88 -13.98
N LEU A 153 -15.87 8.73 -13.38
CA LEU A 153 -16.27 8.60 -11.98
C LEU A 153 -17.06 7.31 -11.73
N ASN A 154 -17.99 6.96 -12.62
CA ASN A 154 -18.71 5.68 -12.57
C ASN A 154 -17.76 4.48 -12.74
N GLY A 155 -16.73 4.61 -13.59
CA GLY A 155 -15.68 3.61 -13.76
C GLY A 155 -14.90 3.39 -12.47
N LEU A 156 -14.39 4.46 -11.86
CA LEU A 156 -13.68 4.44 -10.58
C LEU A 156 -14.52 3.85 -9.45
N GLN A 157 -15.81 4.20 -9.38
CA GLN A 157 -16.73 3.64 -8.38
C GLN A 157 -16.94 2.13 -8.56
N THR A 158 -17.03 1.67 -9.81
CA THR A 158 -17.13 0.24 -10.13
C THR A 158 -15.86 -0.51 -9.73
N ASP A 159 -14.69 0.07 -9.99
CA ASP A 159 -13.41 -0.51 -9.60
C ASP A 159 -13.24 -0.55 -8.08
N GLN A 160 -13.70 0.47 -7.37
CA GLN A 160 -13.74 0.47 -5.90
C GLN A 160 -14.63 -0.66 -5.36
N GLN A 161 -15.81 -0.88 -5.95
CA GLN A 161 -16.70 -1.99 -5.55
C GLN A 161 -16.06 -3.36 -5.82
N ARG A 162 -15.33 -3.53 -6.92
CA ARG A 162 -14.56 -4.75 -7.20
C ARG A 162 -13.46 -5.00 -6.16
N LEU A 163 -12.71 -3.95 -5.78
CA LEU A 163 -11.67 -4.05 -4.76
C LEU A 163 -12.24 -4.46 -3.40
N ILE A 164 -13.38 -3.88 -3.00
CA ILE A 164 -14.07 -4.26 -1.76
C ILE A 164 -14.47 -5.75 -1.79
N GLN A 165 -14.98 -6.23 -2.93
CA GLN A 165 -15.37 -7.63 -3.07
C GLN A 165 -14.17 -8.57 -2.99
N LEU A 166 -13.06 -8.26 -3.68
CA LEU A 166 -11.83 -9.05 -3.61
C LEU A 166 -11.25 -9.10 -2.18
N LEU A 167 -11.29 -7.98 -1.46
CA LEU A 167 -10.85 -7.92 -0.06
C LEU A 167 -11.73 -8.80 0.84
N SER A 168 -13.06 -8.78 0.65
CA SER A 168 -13.99 -9.64 1.39
C SER A 168 -13.74 -11.12 1.12
N GLU A 169 -13.57 -11.51 -0.15
CA GLU A 169 -13.27 -12.89 -0.54
C GLU A 169 -11.93 -13.36 0.04
N SER A 170 -10.90 -12.52 0.00
CA SER A 170 -9.60 -12.81 0.61
C SER A 170 -9.69 -12.99 2.12
N GLN A 171 -10.49 -12.16 2.82
CA GLN A 171 -10.68 -12.29 4.26
C GLN A 171 -11.37 -13.62 4.61
N VAL A 172 -12.41 -14.01 3.87
CA VAL A 172 -13.09 -15.30 4.08
C VAL A 172 -12.14 -16.48 3.86
N ASN A 173 -11.32 -16.42 2.81
CA ASN A 173 -10.33 -17.46 2.53
C ASN A 173 -9.25 -17.53 3.61
N MET A 174 -8.79 -16.39 4.11
CA MET A 174 -7.82 -16.32 5.21
C MET A 174 -8.39 -16.93 6.50
N VAL A 175 -9.64 -16.64 6.85
CA VAL A 175 -10.31 -17.25 8.01
C VAL A 175 -10.41 -18.77 7.88
N LYS A 176 -10.71 -19.29 6.67
CA LYS A 176 -10.72 -20.74 6.42
C LYS A 176 -9.34 -21.36 6.63
N VAL A 177 -8.29 -20.73 6.15
CA VAL A 177 -6.90 -21.19 6.35
C VAL A 177 -6.56 -21.20 7.84
N VAL A 178 -6.86 -20.12 8.56
CA VAL A 178 -6.61 -20.04 10.02
C VAL A 178 -7.35 -21.15 10.76
N ASN A 179 -8.63 -21.38 10.46
CA ASN A 179 -9.40 -22.45 11.08
C ASN A 179 -8.80 -23.83 10.78
N SER A 180 -8.41 -24.10 9.52
CA SER A 180 -7.80 -25.38 9.15
C SER A 180 -6.45 -25.62 9.84
N VAL A 181 -5.63 -24.58 10.01
CA VAL A 181 -4.37 -24.64 10.75
C VAL A 181 -4.64 -24.85 12.24
N SER A 182 -5.66 -24.19 12.80
CA SER A 182 -6.07 -24.37 14.19
C SER A 182 -6.53 -25.81 14.46
N ASP A 183 -7.33 -26.40 13.55
CA ASP A 183 -7.77 -27.79 13.64
C ASP A 183 -6.60 -28.78 13.54
N ALA A 184 -5.67 -28.54 12.60
CA ALA A 184 -4.45 -29.35 12.46
C ALA A 184 -3.57 -29.25 13.72
N LEU A 185 -3.41 -28.06 14.30
CA LEU A 185 -2.64 -27.84 15.52
C LEU A 185 -3.30 -28.52 16.72
N ASN A 186 -4.62 -28.44 16.85
CA ASN A 186 -5.39 -29.12 17.89
C ASN A 186 -5.26 -30.65 17.77
N SER A 187 -5.27 -31.18 16.55
CA SER A 187 -5.03 -32.60 16.28
C SER A 187 -3.61 -33.02 16.71
N MET A 188 -2.59 -32.26 16.30
CA MET A 188 -1.20 -32.47 16.70
C MET A 188 -1.01 -32.39 18.22
N GLN A 189 -1.68 -31.44 18.88
CA GLN A 189 -1.62 -31.28 20.33
C GLN A 189 -2.30 -32.45 21.06
N LYS A 190 -3.37 -33.01 20.49
CA LYS A 190 -4.05 -34.21 21.01
C LYS A 190 -3.17 -35.45 20.88
N GLU A 191 -2.47 -35.62 19.76
CA GLU A 191 -1.49 -36.68 19.59
C GLU A 191 -0.30 -36.51 20.54
N THR A 192 0.23 -35.29 20.65
CA THR A 192 1.33 -34.96 21.58
C THR A 192 0.92 -35.17 23.04
N GLY A 193 -0.33 -34.88 23.41
CA GLY A 193 -0.90 -35.16 24.73
C GLY A 193 -1.03 -36.66 25.03
N SER A 194 -1.43 -37.44 24.03
CA SER A 194 -1.47 -38.92 24.10
C SER A 194 -0.07 -39.53 24.19
N ILE A 195 0.90 -38.97 23.47
CA ILE A 195 2.31 -39.37 23.55
C ILE A 195 2.90 -38.98 24.91
N LYS A 196 2.60 -37.80 25.44
CA LYS A 196 3.06 -37.34 26.76
C LYS A 196 2.47 -38.15 27.91
N SER A 197 1.21 -38.59 27.81
CA SER A 197 0.59 -39.47 28.80
C SER A 197 1.15 -40.89 28.74
N ARG A 198 1.44 -41.42 27.55
CA ARG A 198 2.18 -42.67 27.35
C ARG A 198 3.62 -42.60 27.87
N LEU A 199 4.34 -41.52 27.57
CA LEU A 199 5.70 -41.29 28.06
C LEU A 199 5.73 -41.15 29.60
N LYS A 200 4.70 -40.55 30.20
CA LYS A 200 4.54 -40.46 31.66
C LYS A 200 4.26 -41.83 32.30
N ALA A 201 3.58 -42.73 31.60
CA ALA A 201 3.39 -44.12 32.03
C ALA A 201 4.70 -44.92 31.92
N ASP A 202 5.53 -44.65 30.92
CA ASP A 202 6.85 -45.28 30.75
C ASP A 202 7.92 -44.74 31.72
N LEU A 203 7.87 -43.44 32.09
CA LEU A 203 8.75 -42.84 33.09
C LEU A 203 8.49 -43.31 34.54
N GLN A 204 7.40 -44.03 34.81
CA GLN A 204 7.17 -44.68 36.10
C GLN A 204 7.87 -46.05 36.21
N ARG A 205 8.50 -46.54 35.14
CA ARG A 205 9.40 -47.70 35.19
C ARG A 205 10.84 -47.25 35.40
N ALA A 206 11.54 -47.98 36.29
CA ALA A 206 12.90 -47.70 36.73
C ALA A 206 13.89 -47.42 35.57
N PRO A 207 14.91 -46.55 35.77
CA PRO A 207 15.75 -46.07 34.69
C PRO A 207 16.71 -47.17 34.21
N ILE A 208 16.51 -47.64 32.98
CA ILE A 208 17.53 -48.34 32.21
C ILE A 208 18.44 -47.26 31.60
N ARG A 209 19.76 -47.40 31.75
CA ARG A 209 20.76 -46.52 31.13
C ARG A 209 20.62 -46.57 29.61
N ILE A 210 20.03 -45.53 29.01
CA ILE A 210 20.02 -45.32 27.55
C ILE A 210 21.05 -44.22 27.24
N PRO A 211 21.94 -44.40 26.25
CA PRO A 211 22.86 -43.35 25.81
C PRO A 211 22.10 -42.16 25.21
N ARG A 212 22.67 -40.96 25.38
CA ARG A 212 22.19 -39.69 24.80
C ARG A 212 21.77 -39.87 23.32
N PRO A 213 20.69 -39.22 22.85
CA PRO A 213 20.33 -39.26 21.45
C PRO A 213 21.46 -38.63 20.65
N LYS A 214 22.13 -39.45 19.82
CA LYS A 214 22.96 -38.94 18.74
C LYS A 214 22.02 -38.16 17.83
N GLY A 215 22.15 -36.83 17.82
CA GLY A 215 21.69 -36.04 16.69
C GLY A 215 22.21 -36.66 15.41
N CYS A 216 21.45 -36.57 14.31
CA CYS A 216 21.77 -37.18 13.03
C CYS A 216 23.27 -37.04 12.74
N ALA A 217 24.02 -38.12 12.95
CA ALA A 217 25.41 -38.17 12.57
C ALA A 217 25.37 -38.11 11.04
N ILE A 218 25.80 -36.96 10.51
CA ILE A 218 26.19 -36.86 9.11
C ILE A 218 27.20 -37.97 8.91
N GLY A 219 26.84 -38.99 8.13
CA GLY A 219 27.72 -40.10 7.86
C GLY A 219 29.08 -39.57 7.41
N GLU A 220 30.16 -40.18 7.89
CA GLU A 220 31.53 -39.89 7.46
C GLU A 220 31.56 -39.92 5.92
N GLY A 221 31.55 -38.74 5.28
CA GLY A 221 31.49 -38.58 3.83
C GLY A 221 30.41 -37.64 3.27
N ALA A 222 29.43 -37.20 4.06
CA ALA A 222 28.44 -36.21 3.59
C ALA A 222 28.98 -34.77 3.73
N ARG A 223 28.91 -34.01 2.64
CA ARG A 223 29.38 -32.63 2.57
C ARG A 223 28.46 -31.70 3.38
N PRO A 224 29.01 -30.66 4.05
CA PRO A 224 28.21 -29.76 4.88
C PRO A 224 27.23 -28.96 4.02
N ARG A 225 25.96 -28.89 4.42
CA ARG A 225 24.91 -28.17 3.66
C ARG A 225 24.94 -26.68 3.90
N ASP A 226 25.35 -26.27 5.10
CA ASP A 226 25.40 -24.88 5.56
C ASP A 226 26.45 -24.74 6.67
N CYS A 227 26.63 -23.51 7.18
CA CYS A 227 27.58 -23.24 8.27
C CYS A 227 27.25 -23.94 9.59
N SER A 228 26.00 -24.36 9.82
CA SER A 228 25.62 -25.09 11.04
C SER A 228 26.17 -26.51 11.04
N ASP A 229 26.17 -27.19 9.88
CA ASP A 229 26.81 -28.50 9.72
C ASP A 229 28.32 -28.41 9.95
N ILE A 230 28.95 -27.33 9.45
CA ILE A 230 30.37 -27.06 9.64
C ILE A 230 30.68 -26.81 11.11
N TYR A 231 29.86 -26.02 11.79
CA TYR A 231 29.98 -25.78 13.22
C TYR A 231 29.79 -27.05 14.04
N ALA A 232 28.82 -27.90 13.68
CA ALA A 232 28.61 -29.20 14.31
C ALA A 232 29.81 -30.14 14.16
N SER A 233 30.60 -30.00 13.08
CA SER A 233 31.85 -30.75 12.87
C SER A 233 33.02 -30.31 13.77
N GLY A 234 32.85 -29.26 14.58
CA GLY A 234 33.84 -28.76 15.52
C GLY A 234 34.62 -27.52 15.06
N GLN A 235 34.33 -26.99 13.87
CA GLN A 235 34.93 -25.74 13.40
C GLN A 235 34.37 -24.54 14.19
N ARG A 236 35.24 -23.61 14.57
CA ARG A 236 34.90 -22.46 15.44
C ARG A 236 35.41 -21.12 14.93
N GLU A 237 36.15 -21.09 13.83
CA GLU A 237 36.71 -19.86 13.28
C GLU A 237 35.77 -19.24 12.27
N ASP A 238 35.56 -17.93 12.37
CA ASP A 238 34.84 -17.17 11.35
C ASP A 238 35.64 -17.18 10.05
N GLY A 239 34.96 -17.30 8.91
CA GLY A 239 35.66 -17.30 7.64
C GLY A 239 34.86 -17.80 6.47
N ILE A 240 35.54 -18.00 5.34
CA ILE A 240 34.93 -18.51 4.13
C ILE A 240 34.96 -20.03 4.14
N TYR A 241 33.80 -20.65 3.95
CA TYR A 241 33.68 -22.09 3.84
C TYR A 241 32.90 -22.50 2.59
N SER A 242 33.12 -23.73 2.14
CA SER A 242 32.33 -24.33 1.05
C SER A 242 31.17 -25.12 1.62
N VAL A 243 29.96 -24.80 1.14
CA VAL A 243 28.72 -25.47 1.54
C VAL A 243 28.04 -26.08 0.32
N PHE A 244 27.29 -27.16 0.54
CA PHE A 244 26.68 -28.00 -0.50
C PHE A 244 25.19 -28.23 -0.20
N PRO A 245 24.33 -27.22 -0.40
CA PRO A 245 22.88 -27.36 -0.18
C PRO A 245 22.27 -28.41 -1.11
N VAL A 246 21.13 -28.97 -0.71
CA VAL A 246 20.43 -30.05 -1.44
C VAL A 246 20.15 -29.69 -2.90
N HIS A 247 19.70 -28.46 -3.15
CA HIS A 247 19.37 -27.97 -4.49
C HIS A 247 20.57 -27.39 -5.24
N PHE A 248 21.77 -27.43 -4.66
CA PHE A 248 23.01 -26.93 -5.26
C PHE A 248 24.19 -27.88 -4.99
N PRO A 249 24.20 -29.08 -5.59
CA PRO A 249 25.18 -30.13 -5.28
C PRO A 249 26.62 -29.80 -5.70
N ALA A 250 26.80 -28.83 -6.61
CA ALA A 250 28.11 -28.30 -6.99
C ALA A 250 28.79 -27.53 -5.83
N GLY A 251 27.99 -27.06 -4.86
CA GLY A 251 28.43 -26.24 -3.74
C GLY A 251 28.90 -24.85 -4.13
N PHE A 252 29.00 -23.97 -3.14
CA PHE A 252 29.54 -22.62 -3.30
C PHE A 252 30.13 -22.12 -1.98
N GLN A 253 30.87 -21.03 -2.07
CA GLN A 253 31.50 -20.40 -0.91
C GLN A 253 30.53 -19.44 -0.21
N VAL A 254 30.56 -19.44 1.12
CA VAL A 254 29.81 -18.55 2.01
C VAL A 254 30.71 -18.07 3.14
N TYR A 255 30.35 -16.93 3.73
CA TYR A 255 30.96 -16.51 4.99
C TYR A 255 30.18 -17.15 6.13
N CYS A 256 30.88 -17.90 6.97
CA CYS A 256 30.33 -18.45 8.20
C CYS A 256 30.78 -17.60 9.38
N ASP A 257 29.80 -17.16 10.15
CA ASP A 257 30.00 -16.60 11.47
C ASP A 257 29.80 -17.73 12.50
N MET A 258 30.92 -18.14 13.09
CA MET A 258 31.07 -19.21 14.06
C MET A 258 31.20 -18.67 15.49
N THR A 259 31.26 -17.36 15.69
CA THR A 259 31.49 -16.73 17.00
C THR A 259 30.25 -16.05 17.57
N THR A 260 29.45 -15.37 16.74
CA THR A 260 28.29 -14.60 17.20
C THR A 260 27.13 -15.51 17.59
N ASP A 261 26.49 -15.22 18.73
CA ASP A 261 25.23 -15.85 19.19
C ASP A 261 25.22 -17.39 19.13
N GLY A 262 26.35 -18.02 19.48
CA GLY A 262 26.47 -19.48 19.51
C GLY A 262 27.01 -20.12 18.23
N GLY A 263 27.24 -19.33 17.17
CA GLY A 263 27.92 -19.73 15.94
C GLY A 263 27.11 -20.60 14.98
N GLY A 264 27.69 -20.88 13.82
CA GLY A 264 27.06 -21.69 12.76
C GLY A 264 26.17 -20.88 11.81
N TRP A 265 26.29 -19.56 11.82
CA TRP A 265 25.49 -18.67 10.98
C TRP A 265 26.05 -18.59 9.58
N THR A 266 25.19 -18.81 8.58
CA THR A 266 25.53 -18.54 7.17
C THR A 266 25.15 -17.12 6.83
N VAL A 267 26.12 -16.26 6.54
CA VAL A 267 25.86 -14.85 6.22
C VAL A 267 25.34 -14.73 4.79
N ILE A 268 24.09 -14.27 4.65
CA ILE A 268 23.42 -14.09 3.34
C ILE A 268 23.56 -12.68 2.78
N GLN A 269 23.78 -11.70 3.64
CA GLN A 269 23.94 -10.29 3.31
C GLN A 269 24.81 -9.63 4.37
N ARG A 270 25.71 -8.73 3.96
CA ARG A 270 26.53 -7.90 4.86
C ARG A 270 26.62 -6.46 4.35
N ARG A 271 26.52 -5.50 5.26
CA ARG A 271 26.79 -4.06 5.09
C ARG A 271 27.74 -3.58 6.17
N GLU A 272 28.72 -2.77 5.81
CA GLU A 272 29.71 -2.25 6.76
C GLU A 272 30.24 -0.86 6.38
N ASP A 273 30.64 -0.66 5.12
CA ASP A 273 31.40 0.53 4.68
C ASP A 273 30.80 1.24 3.46
N GLY A 274 29.75 0.68 2.85
CA GLY A 274 29.14 1.21 1.62
C GLY A 274 29.97 0.98 0.36
N SER A 275 30.97 0.10 0.39
CA SER A 275 31.83 -0.23 -0.77
C SER A 275 31.08 -0.89 -1.93
N VAL A 276 29.89 -1.46 -1.68
CA VAL A 276 29.08 -2.13 -2.71
C VAL A 276 27.75 -1.42 -2.91
N ASN A 277 27.42 -1.11 -4.17
CA ASN A 277 26.11 -0.57 -4.53
C ASN A 277 25.03 -1.66 -4.48
N PHE A 278 24.04 -1.51 -3.60
CA PHE A 278 22.86 -2.38 -3.45
C PHE A 278 21.65 -1.92 -4.28
N PHE A 279 21.68 -0.75 -4.92
CA PHE A 279 20.66 -0.35 -5.89
C PHE A 279 20.93 -1.03 -7.24
N ARG A 280 20.44 -2.27 -7.37
CA ARG A 280 20.67 -3.18 -8.50
C ARG A 280 19.37 -3.77 -9.02
N ASP A 281 19.41 -4.29 -10.25
CA ASP A 281 18.26 -4.95 -10.88
C ASP A 281 17.95 -6.33 -10.27
N TRP A 282 16.83 -6.91 -10.69
CA TRP A 282 16.37 -8.22 -10.23
C TRP A 282 17.38 -9.34 -10.48
N GLU A 283 18.09 -9.28 -11.61
CA GLU A 283 19.03 -10.31 -12.02
C GLU A 283 20.23 -10.36 -11.08
N ALA A 284 20.78 -9.21 -10.72
CA ALA A 284 21.84 -9.11 -9.72
C ALA A 284 21.41 -9.68 -8.36
N TYR A 285 20.18 -9.40 -7.90
CA TYR A 285 19.65 -9.99 -6.66
C TYR A 285 19.39 -11.50 -6.75
N ARG A 286 19.17 -12.03 -7.96
CA ARG A 286 19.04 -13.47 -8.19
C ARG A 286 20.41 -14.16 -8.14
N GLN A 287 21.42 -13.61 -8.81
CA GLN A 287 22.76 -14.21 -8.92
C GLN A 287 23.64 -13.98 -7.69
N GLY A 288 23.46 -12.84 -7.00
CA GLY A 288 24.36 -12.37 -5.95
C GLY A 288 25.38 -11.35 -6.47
N PHE A 289 25.86 -10.48 -5.59
CA PHE A 289 26.86 -9.44 -5.91
C PHE A 289 27.68 -9.06 -4.67
N GLY A 290 28.81 -8.40 -4.88
CA GLY A 290 29.76 -8.04 -3.82
C GLY A 290 30.78 -9.14 -3.54
N LYS A 291 31.53 -9.00 -2.43
CA LYS A 291 32.56 -9.96 -2.02
C LYS A 291 32.19 -10.58 -0.68
N ILE A 292 32.23 -11.90 -0.58
CA ILE A 292 31.83 -12.65 0.61
C ILE A 292 32.66 -12.27 1.86
N THR A 293 33.89 -11.76 1.67
CA THR A 293 34.75 -11.24 2.75
C THR A 293 34.38 -9.83 3.25
N GLY A 294 33.46 -9.13 2.59
CA GLY A 294 33.03 -7.77 2.94
C GLY A 294 31.55 -7.58 2.60
N GLU A 295 31.17 -6.42 2.07
CA GLU A 295 29.78 -6.19 1.66
C GLU A 295 29.36 -7.08 0.49
N HIS A 296 28.25 -7.79 0.68
CA HIS A 296 27.70 -8.66 -0.36
C HIS A 296 26.23 -8.98 -0.17
N TRP A 297 25.64 -9.48 -1.25
CA TRP A 297 24.39 -10.21 -1.31
C TRP A 297 24.67 -11.58 -1.91
N LEU A 298 24.38 -12.66 -1.18
CA LEU A 298 24.76 -14.01 -1.60
C LEU A 298 24.02 -14.48 -2.87
N GLY A 299 22.82 -13.96 -3.11
CA GLY A 299 21.97 -14.28 -4.28
C GLY A 299 20.84 -15.25 -3.94
N ARG A 300 19.62 -14.99 -4.42
CA ARG A 300 18.45 -15.83 -4.13
C ARG A 300 18.42 -17.16 -4.86
N GLY A 301 19.13 -17.31 -5.97
CA GLY A 301 19.25 -18.59 -6.67
C GLY A 301 19.98 -19.66 -5.84
N LYS A 302 20.66 -19.25 -4.77
CA LYS A 302 21.33 -20.13 -3.83
C LYS A 302 20.34 -20.48 -2.72
N HIS A 303 19.45 -21.43 -3.01
CA HIS A 303 18.39 -21.91 -2.11
C HIS A 303 18.99 -22.64 -0.88
N LEU A 304 19.53 -21.88 0.07
CA LEU A 304 20.12 -22.38 1.32
C LEU A 304 19.07 -22.90 2.31
N PHE A 305 17.84 -22.39 2.24
CA PHE A 305 16.80 -22.63 3.26
C PHE A 305 15.49 -23.17 2.68
N SER A 306 15.51 -23.81 1.51
CA SER A 306 14.30 -24.46 0.98
C SER A 306 14.01 -25.75 1.75
N ASN A 307 13.44 -25.63 2.95
CA ASN A 307 12.66 -26.70 3.55
C ASN A 307 11.30 -26.74 2.85
N THR A 308 11.29 -27.28 1.64
CA THR A 308 10.08 -27.88 1.08
C THR A 308 10.20 -29.38 1.28
N ALA A 309 9.69 -29.83 2.42
CA ALA A 309 9.25 -31.20 2.66
C ALA A 309 7.74 -31.14 2.92
#